data_AF-A0A0G1Q9I5-F1
#
_entry.id   AF-A0A0G1Q9I5-F1
#
_cell.length_a   1.000
_cell.length_b   1.000
_cell.length_c   1.000
_cell.angle_alpha   90.00
_cell.angle_beta   90.00
_cell.angle_gamma   90.00
#
_symmetry.space_group_name_H-M   'P 1'
#
loop_
_entity.id
_entity.type
_entity.pdbx_description
1 polymer ?
#
loop_
_entity_poly.entity_id
_entity_poly.type
_entity_poly.pdbx_seq_one_letter_code
_entity_poly.pdbx_strand_id
1 'polypeptide(L)'
;MKAVNEIAGVLKKSGIRAEADVSDNETLGFKINKWELKGVPLRVEIGEKEIKNGSATLVRRDTGEKIVVNIDELTAKSGAVLESIQNNLLEEAERFLKANTRSADNYSAFKKIISGDRGFVSAFWCENAECEKKIKEETKATTRCLPLDLSEENGKCVYCEKPAKHRWLFAQAY
;
A
#
# COMPACT_ATOMS: atom_id res chain seq x y z
N MET A 1 -17.06 -30.00 5.79
CA MET A 1 -17.95 -28.90 5.36
C MET A 1 -18.61 -28.14 6.52
N LYS A 2 -19.30 -28.81 7.47
CA LYS A 2 -20.00 -28.14 8.59
C LYS A 2 -19.10 -27.20 9.42
N ALA A 3 -17.94 -27.69 9.86
CA ALA A 3 -17.00 -26.92 10.68
C ALA A 3 -16.50 -25.62 10.00
N VAL A 4 -16.26 -25.64 8.69
CA VAL A 4 -15.80 -24.44 7.94
C VAL A 4 -16.90 -23.37 7.89
N ASN A 5 -18.14 -23.79 7.67
CA ASN A 5 -19.29 -22.87 7.67
C ASN A 5 -19.55 -22.30 9.08
N GLU A 6 -19.41 -23.10 10.13
CA GLU A 6 -19.52 -22.65 11.52
C GLU A 6 -18.46 -21.59 11.85
N ILE A 7 -17.19 -21.85 11.49
CA ILE A 7 -16.09 -20.92 11.70
C ILE A 7 -16.29 -19.61 10.94
N ALA A 8 -16.69 -19.68 9.66
CA ALA A 8 -17.03 -18.48 8.90
C ALA A 8 -18.19 -17.70 9.56
N GLY A 9 -19.17 -18.41 10.13
CA GLY A 9 -20.25 -17.82 10.91
C GLY A 9 -19.78 -17.11 12.18
N VAL A 10 -18.84 -17.70 12.93
CA VAL A 10 -18.24 -17.09 14.13
C VAL A 10 -17.50 -15.80 13.77
N LEU A 11 -16.68 -15.82 12.73
CA LEU A 11 -15.96 -14.63 12.23
C LEU A 11 -16.95 -13.53 11.77
N LYS A 12 -18.02 -13.91 11.06
CA LYS A 12 -19.07 -12.95 10.66
C LYS A 12 -19.73 -12.29 11.87
N LYS A 13 -20.05 -13.06 12.92
CA LYS A 13 -20.65 -12.54 14.15
C LYS A 13 -19.74 -11.57 14.91
N SER A 14 -18.42 -11.69 14.75
CA SER A 14 -17.44 -10.77 15.33
C SER A 14 -17.16 -9.55 14.45
N GLY A 15 -17.90 -9.36 13.36
CA GLY A 15 -17.71 -8.24 12.43
C GLY A 15 -16.65 -8.47 11.34
N ILE A 16 -16.03 -9.65 11.28
CA ILE A 16 -15.07 -10.00 10.23
C ILE A 16 -15.82 -10.53 9.02
N ARG A 17 -15.64 -9.88 7.86
CA ARG A 17 -16.17 -10.40 6.58
C ARG A 17 -15.42 -11.68 6.22
N ALA A 18 -16.14 -12.80 6.18
CA ALA A 18 -15.58 -14.11 5.88
C ALA A 18 -16.40 -14.81 4.77
N GLU A 19 -15.77 -15.70 4.02
CA GLU A 19 -16.42 -16.55 3.02
C GLU A 19 -15.88 -17.98 3.15
N ALA A 20 -16.76 -18.97 3.14
CA ALA A 20 -16.39 -20.38 3.24
C ALA A 20 -16.35 -21.00 1.84
N ASP A 21 -15.16 -21.27 1.30
CA ASP A 21 -15.00 -21.98 0.03
C ASP A 21 -15.00 -23.51 0.24
N VAL A 22 -16.19 -24.07 0.33
CA VAL A 22 -16.43 -25.53 0.49
C VAL A 22 -16.69 -26.24 -0.85
N SER A 23 -16.25 -25.67 -1.98
CA SER A 23 -16.50 -26.26 -3.30
C SER A 23 -15.77 -27.59 -3.50
N ASP A 24 -16.47 -28.68 -3.79
CA ASP A 24 -15.85 -30.02 -3.93
C ASP A 24 -15.27 -30.27 -5.34
N ASN A 25 -15.57 -29.41 -6.31
CA ASN A 25 -15.09 -29.50 -7.70
C ASN A 25 -13.76 -28.77 -7.97
N GLU A 26 -13.22 -28.03 -6.98
CA GLU A 26 -11.97 -27.27 -7.09
C GLU A 26 -10.92 -27.87 -6.15
N THR A 27 -9.70 -28.09 -6.65
CA THR A 27 -8.58 -28.53 -5.80
C THR A 27 -8.19 -27.44 -4.80
N LEU A 28 -7.62 -27.83 -3.66
CA LEU A 28 -7.18 -26.86 -2.64
C LEU A 28 -6.20 -25.81 -3.21
N GLY A 29 -5.25 -26.25 -4.05
CA GLY A 29 -4.30 -25.34 -4.70
C GLY A 29 -4.98 -24.33 -5.62
N PHE A 30 -6.03 -24.75 -6.35
CA PHE A 30 -6.82 -23.85 -7.17
C PHE A 30 -7.54 -22.79 -6.32
N LYS A 31 -8.18 -23.21 -5.22
CA LYS A 31 -8.84 -22.29 -4.29
C LYS A 31 -7.88 -21.26 -3.71
N ILE A 32 -6.71 -21.70 -3.24
CA ILE A 32 -5.66 -20.84 -2.70
C ILE A 32 -5.31 -19.75 -3.71
N ASN A 33 -4.96 -20.14 -4.94
CA ASN A 33 -4.58 -19.19 -5.99
C ASN A 33 -5.72 -18.24 -6.34
N LYS A 34 -6.94 -18.74 -6.50
CA LYS A 34 -8.15 -17.95 -6.78
C LYS A 34 -8.36 -16.83 -5.75
N TRP A 35 -8.21 -17.12 -4.46
CA TRP A 35 -8.40 -16.13 -3.40
C TRP A 35 -7.19 -15.19 -3.23
N GLU A 36 -5.98 -15.67 -3.51
CA GLU A 36 -4.78 -14.83 -3.54
C GLU A 36 -4.78 -13.82 -4.69
N LEU A 37 -5.29 -14.21 -5.86
CA LEU A 37 -5.50 -13.33 -7.01
C LEU A 37 -6.57 -12.26 -6.73
N LYS A 38 -7.60 -12.61 -5.95
CA LYS A 38 -8.61 -11.64 -5.47
C LYS A 38 -8.08 -10.71 -4.38
N GLY A 39 -6.89 -10.94 -3.85
CA GLY A 39 -6.30 -10.11 -2.80
C GLY A 39 -6.96 -10.26 -1.43
N VAL A 40 -7.54 -11.43 -1.12
CA VAL A 40 -8.06 -11.69 0.23
C VAL A 40 -6.90 -11.65 1.22
N PRO A 41 -6.93 -10.77 2.25
CA PRO A 41 -5.75 -10.50 3.09
C PRO A 41 -5.38 -11.66 4.02
N LEU A 42 -6.39 -12.42 4.46
CA LEU A 42 -6.23 -13.51 5.43
C LEU A 42 -7.01 -14.73 4.95
N ARG A 43 -6.32 -15.87 4.85
CA ARG A 43 -6.93 -17.18 4.59
C ARG A 43 -6.92 -18.00 5.87
N VAL A 44 -8.02 -18.72 6.14
CA VAL A 44 -8.11 -19.67 7.27
C VAL A 44 -8.19 -21.08 6.70
N GLU A 45 -7.19 -21.90 6.99
CA GLU A 45 -7.10 -23.30 6.56
C GLU A 45 -7.58 -24.20 7.70
N ILE A 46 -8.57 -25.06 7.40
CA ILE A 46 -9.16 -26.02 8.34
C ILE A 46 -9.25 -27.37 7.63
N GLY A 47 -8.29 -28.24 7.89
CA GLY A 47 -8.28 -29.63 7.43
C GLY A 47 -8.64 -30.62 8.54
N GLU A 48 -8.48 -31.91 8.26
CA GLU A 48 -8.74 -32.96 9.26
C GLU A 48 -7.82 -32.86 10.48
N LYS A 49 -6.57 -32.43 10.27
CA LYS A 49 -5.59 -32.28 11.35
C LYS A 49 -5.97 -31.15 12.30
N GLU A 50 -6.36 -30.01 11.74
CA GLU A 50 -6.85 -28.84 12.48
C GLU A 50 -8.08 -29.19 13.32
N ILE A 51 -9.04 -29.91 12.73
CA ILE A 51 -10.24 -30.38 13.44
C ILE A 51 -9.87 -31.32 14.60
N LYS A 52 -8.96 -32.28 14.38
CA LYS A 52 -8.52 -33.21 15.44
C LYS A 52 -7.79 -32.50 16.58
N ASN A 53 -7.08 -31.42 16.28
CA ASN A 53 -6.27 -30.68 17.24
C ASN A 53 -7.03 -29.49 17.86
N GLY A 54 -8.26 -29.20 17.43
CA GLY A 54 -8.98 -28.01 17.87
C GLY A 54 -8.29 -26.70 17.48
N SER A 55 -7.61 -26.68 16.33
CA SER A 55 -6.83 -25.54 15.84
C SER A 55 -7.29 -25.07 14.46
N ALA A 56 -6.73 -23.96 13.99
CA ALA A 56 -6.84 -23.46 12.63
C ALA A 56 -5.51 -22.82 12.21
N THR A 57 -5.23 -22.79 10.90
CA THR A 57 -4.05 -22.12 10.37
C THR A 57 -4.46 -20.84 9.64
N LEU A 58 -3.98 -19.70 10.13
CA LEU A 58 -4.10 -18.41 9.48
C LEU A 58 -2.95 -18.23 8.49
N VAL A 59 -3.22 -17.79 7.27
CA VAL A 59 -2.20 -17.50 6.25
C VAL A 59 -2.38 -16.07 5.75
N ARG A 60 -1.32 -15.29 5.90
CA ARG A 60 -1.24 -13.89 5.46
C ARG A 60 -0.95 -13.79 3.97
N ARG A 61 -1.65 -12.91 3.26
CA ARG A 61 -1.43 -12.68 1.82
C ARG A 61 -0.24 -11.79 1.53
N ASP A 62 0.02 -10.79 2.37
CA ASP A 62 1.09 -9.81 2.20
C ASP A 62 2.48 -10.45 2.35
N THR A 63 2.66 -11.35 3.33
CA THR A 63 3.96 -11.99 3.62
C THR A 63 4.03 -13.48 3.35
N GLY A 64 2.90 -14.17 3.24
CA GLY A 64 2.84 -15.64 3.18
C GLY A 64 3.03 -16.33 4.54
N GLU A 65 3.17 -15.57 5.63
CA GLU A 65 3.33 -16.09 6.99
C GLU A 65 2.14 -16.97 7.40
N LYS A 66 2.44 -18.07 8.10
CA LYS A 66 1.46 -19.02 8.62
C LYS A 66 1.46 -19.01 10.14
N ILE A 67 0.28 -18.88 10.73
CA ILE A 67 0.09 -18.80 12.18
C ILE A 67 -0.94 -19.85 12.59
N VAL A 68 -0.52 -20.81 13.42
CA VAL A 68 -1.44 -21.81 13.98
C VAL A 68 -2.05 -21.25 15.26
N VAL A 69 -3.38 -21.30 15.37
CA VAL A 69 -4.13 -20.78 16.52
C VAL A 69 -5.13 -21.81 17.01
N ASN A 70 -5.45 -21.79 18.31
CA ASN A 70 -6.56 -22.56 18.84
C ASN A 70 -7.88 -21.98 18.32
N ILE A 71 -8.90 -22.82 18.13
CA ILE A 71 -10.22 -22.38 17.65
C ILE A 71 -10.83 -21.31 18.57
N ASP A 72 -10.62 -21.42 19.87
CA ASP A 72 -11.12 -20.45 20.86
C ASP A 72 -10.49 -19.06 20.70
N GLU A 73 -9.25 -18.98 20.18
CA GLU A 73 -8.53 -17.74 19.94
C GLU A 73 -8.70 -17.21 18.51
N LEU A 74 -9.31 -18.00 17.62
CA LEU A 74 -9.34 -17.75 16.18
C LEU A 74 -9.85 -16.34 15.85
N THR A 75 -10.92 -15.91 16.49
CA THR A 75 -11.55 -14.61 16.24
C THR A 75 -10.62 -13.45 16.64
N ALA A 76 -10.09 -13.50 17.86
CA ALA A 76 -9.21 -12.46 18.38
C ALA A 76 -7.92 -12.37 17.56
N LYS A 77 -7.31 -13.53 17.25
CA LYS A 77 -6.09 -13.59 16.43
C LYS A 77 -6.33 -13.17 14.99
N SER A 78 -7.47 -13.52 14.38
CA SER A 78 -7.82 -13.05 13.03
C SER A 78 -7.93 -11.53 12.98
N GLY A 79 -8.57 -10.90 13.99
CA GLY A 79 -8.65 -9.45 14.10
C GLY A 79 -7.27 -8.79 14.21
N ALA A 80 -6.42 -9.27 15.14
CA ALA A 80 -5.08 -8.75 15.33
C ALA A 80 -4.18 -8.92 14.08
N VAL A 81 -4.30 -10.05 13.37
CA VAL A 81 -3.55 -10.28 12.13
C VAL A 81 -4.01 -9.34 11.02
N LEU A 82 -5.33 -9.11 10.88
CA LEU A 82 -5.84 -8.15 9.88
C LEU A 82 -5.37 -6.72 10.16
N GLU A 83 -5.34 -6.29 11.42
CA GLU A 83 -4.78 -5.01 11.81
C GLU A 83 -3.27 -4.93 11.52
N SER A 84 -2.51 -5.99 11.82
CA SER A 84 -1.09 -6.06 11.49
C SER A 84 -0.84 -5.97 9.98
N ILE A 85 -1.64 -6.64 9.15
CA ILE A 85 -1.55 -6.55 7.69
C ILE A 85 -1.76 -5.10 7.24
N GLN A 86 -2.79 -4.43 7.79
CA GLN A 86 -3.11 -3.05 7.45
C GLN A 86 -1.93 -2.11 7.76
N ASN A 87 -1.34 -2.23 8.96
CA ASN A 87 -0.22 -1.41 9.39
C ASN A 87 1.03 -1.69 8.53
N ASN A 88 1.35 -2.96 8.27
CA ASN A 88 2.51 -3.34 7.46
C ASN A 88 2.43 -2.77 6.04
N LEU A 89 1.26 -2.88 5.39
CA LEU A 89 1.08 -2.34 4.03
C LEU A 89 1.18 -0.81 4.00
N LEU A 90 0.66 -0.13 5.03
CA LEU A 90 0.80 1.32 5.17
C LEU A 90 2.27 1.72 5.33
N GLU A 91 2.99 1.10 6.26
CA GLU A 91 4.41 1.38 6.51
C GLU A 91 5.29 1.08 5.28
N GLU A 92 4.99 0.02 4.53
CA GLU A 92 5.67 -0.27 3.27
C GLU A 92 5.41 0.80 2.22
N ALA A 93 4.14 1.21 2.05
CA ALA A 93 3.76 2.26 1.10
C ALA A 93 4.40 3.62 1.46
N GLU A 94 4.44 3.98 2.75
CA GLU A 94 5.08 5.20 3.24
C GLU A 94 6.59 5.19 2.99
N ARG A 95 7.26 4.06 3.27
CA ARG A 95 8.69 3.90 2.97
C ARG A 95 8.95 4.00 1.47
N PHE A 96 8.12 3.36 0.64
CA PHE A 96 8.21 3.45 -0.81
C PHE A 96 8.01 4.89 -1.30
N LEU A 97 7.00 5.60 -0.80
CA LEU A 97 6.73 6.99 -1.13
C LEU A 97 7.93 7.89 -0.77
N LYS A 98 8.46 7.75 0.44
CA LYS A 98 9.61 8.51 0.93
C LYS A 98 10.87 8.23 0.09
N ALA A 99 11.15 6.96 -0.20
CA ALA A 99 12.29 6.56 -1.02
C ALA A 99 12.20 7.05 -2.47
N ASN A 100 10.98 7.24 -2.98
CA ASN A 100 10.71 7.73 -4.34
C ASN A 100 10.31 9.22 -4.39
N THR A 101 10.53 9.96 -3.31
CA THR A 101 10.39 11.42 -3.27
C THR A 101 11.78 12.02 -3.07
N ARG A 102 12.28 12.75 -4.07
CA ARG A 102 13.66 13.28 -4.08
C ARG A 102 13.65 14.79 -4.18
N SER A 103 14.61 15.46 -3.57
CA SER A 103 14.73 16.92 -3.67
C SER A 103 15.60 17.34 -4.85
N ALA A 104 15.25 18.45 -5.51
CA ALA A 104 16.06 19.07 -6.55
C ALA A 104 16.19 20.58 -6.32
N ASP A 105 17.43 21.08 -6.32
CA ASP A 105 17.73 22.50 -6.08
C ASP A 105 18.10 23.26 -7.35
N ASN A 106 18.23 22.58 -8.48
CA ASN A 106 18.45 23.18 -9.80
C ASN A 106 17.78 22.37 -10.91
N TYR A 107 17.57 23.02 -12.05
CA TYR A 107 16.81 22.42 -13.14
C TYR A 107 17.46 21.19 -13.77
N SER A 108 18.79 21.12 -13.78
CA SER A 108 19.52 19.96 -14.32
C SER A 108 19.27 18.71 -13.47
N ALA A 109 19.39 18.83 -12.14
CA ALA A 109 19.06 17.76 -11.20
C ALA A 109 17.58 17.36 -11.29
N PHE A 110 16.68 18.35 -11.38
CA PHE A 110 15.24 18.11 -11.58
C PHE A 110 14.98 17.24 -12.81
N LYS A 111 15.55 17.62 -13.97
CA LYS A 111 15.38 16.87 -15.23
C LYS A 111 15.92 15.46 -15.11
N LYS A 112 17.09 15.28 -14.51
CA LYS A 112 17.71 13.95 -14.31
C LYS A 112 16.81 13.02 -13.50
N ILE A 113 16.23 13.51 -12.40
CA ILE A 113 15.33 12.69 -11.56
C ILE A 113 14.05 12.33 -12.32
N ILE A 114 13.41 13.29 -12.98
CA ILE A 114 12.17 13.05 -13.73
C ILE A 114 12.37 12.06 -14.90
N SER A 115 13.48 12.15 -15.62
CA SER A 115 13.75 11.27 -16.77
C SER A 115 14.23 9.88 -16.37
N GLY A 116 14.95 9.77 -15.25
CA GLY A 116 15.61 8.55 -14.80
C GLY A 116 14.80 7.82 -13.74
N ASP A 117 15.09 8.14 -12.47
CA ASP A 117 14.57 7.41 -11.30
C ASP A 117 13.05 7.51 -11.14
N ARG A 118 12.40 8.49 -11.79
CA ARG A 118 10.96 8.78 -11.71
C ARG A 118 10.49 8.98 -10.26
N GLY A 119 9.18 9.07 -10.03
CA GLY A 119 8.60 9.41 -8.73
C GLY A 119 8.39 10.91 -8.54
N PHE A 120 8.34 11.35 -7.28
CA PHE A 120 8.12 12.74 -6.93
C PHE A 120 9.43 13.52 -6.81
N VAL A 121 9.39 14.78 -7.26
CA VAL A 121 10.49 15.72 -7.08
C VAL A 121 10.01 16.90 -6.24
N SER A 122 10.61 17.06 -5.06
CA SER A 122 10.42 18.22 -4.19
C SER A 122 11.36 19.34 -4.63
N ALA A 123 10.80 20.42 -5.16
CA ALA A 123 11.58 21.52 -5.70
C ALA A 123 10.91 22.86 -5.43
N PHE A 124 11.72 23.90 -5.22
CA PHE A 124 11.21 25.26 -5.11
C PHE A 124 10.55 25.69 -6.40
N TRP A 125 9.37 26.32 -6.28
CA TRP A 125 8.65 26.87 -7.42
C TRP A 125 8.14 28.26 -7.09
N CYS A 126 8.23 29.18 -8.06
CA CYS A 126 7.77 30.56 -7.89
C CYS A 126 6.25 30.73 -8.08
N GLU A 127 5.50 29.63 -8.19
CA GLU A 127 4.03 29.64 -8.36
C GLU A 127 3.55 30.35 -9.64
N ASN A 128 4.46 30.59 -10.58
CA ASN A 128 4.16 31.19 -11.87
C ASN A 128 3.79 30.11 -12.90
N ALA A 129 2.61 30.24 -13.49
CA ALA A 129 2.07 29.33 -14.49
C ALA A 129 2.95 29.19 -15.74
N GLU A 130 3.70 30.22 -16.14
CA GLU A 130 4.64 30.13 -17.28
C GLU A 130 5.80 29.17 -16.97
N CYS A 131 6.29 29.18 -15.73
CA CYS A 131 7.34 28.25 -15.31
C CYS A 131 6.82 26.81 -15.32
N GLU A 132 5.62 26.58 -14.77
CA GLU A 132 5.02 25.25 -14.81
C GLU A 132 4.78 24.76 -16.25
N LYS A 133 4.28 25.64 -17.13
CA LYS A 133 4.08 25.31 -18.55
C LYS A 133 5.37 24.86 -19.23
N LYS A 134 6.47 25.60 -19.03
CA LYS A 134 7.78 25.23 -19.60
C LYS A 134 8.34 23.94 -19.00
N ILE A 135 8.22 23.76 -17.68
CA ILE A 135 8.61 22.49 -17.03
C ILE A 135 7.83 21.32 -17.64
N LYS A 136 6.52 21.47 -17.86
CA LYS A 136 5.67 20.46 -18.49
C LYS A 136 6.08 20.17 -19.93
N GLU A 137 6.36 21.19 -20.73
CA GLU A 137 6.80 21.02 -22.12
C GLU A 137 8.13 20.27 -22.21
N GLU A 138 9.09 20.60 -21.34
CA GLU A 138 10.42 20.00 -21.36
C GLU A 138 10.50 18.62 -20.69
N THR A 139 9.66 18.34 -19.69
CA THR A 139 9.81 17.15 -18.82
C THR A 139 8.55 16.30 -18.65
N LYS A 140 7.40 16.78 -19.14
CA LYS A 140 6.05 16.24 -18.88
C LYS A 140 5.62 16.27 -17.41
N ALA A 141 6.46 16.77 -16.50
CA ALA A 141 6.10 16.94 -15.10
C ALA A 141 5.22 18.19 -14.92
N THR A 142 4.25 18.10 -14.02
CA THR A 142 3.50 19.27 -13.52
C THR A 142 3.53 19.26 -12.00
N THR A 143 3.12 20.38 -11.41
CA THR A 143 2.90 20.43 -9.96
C THR A 143 1.80 19.44 -9.57
N ARG A 144 1.94 18.86 -8.37
CA ARG A 144 1.00 17.88 -7.80
C ARG A 144 0.29 18.47 -6.61
N CYS A 145 1.06 18.91 -5.63
CA CYS A 145 0.56 19.61 -4.47
C CYS A 145 1.70 20.39 -3.79
N LEU A 146 1.28 21.37 -3.00
CA LEU A 146 2.06 21.92 -1.91
C LEU A 146 1.75 21.09 -0.65
N PRO A 147 2.73 20.38 -0.06
CA PRO A 147 2.49 19.66 1.19
C PRO A 147 2.06 20.61 2.31
N LEU A 148 1.01 20.25 3.05
CA LEU A 148 0.36 21.13 4.04
C LEU A 148 1.21 21.41 5.28
N ASP A 149 2.06 20.46 5.67
CA ASP A 149 2.82 20.48 6.93
C ASP A 149 4.26 21.02 6.78
N LEU A 150 4.60 21.64 5.63
CA LEU A 150 5.93 22.20 5.42
C LEU A 150 6.02 23.65 5.88
N SER A 151 7.05 23.95 6.66
CA SER A 151 7.44 25.33 6.98
C SER A 151 7.83 26.09 5.72
N GLU A 152 7.54 27.39 5.68
CA GLU A 152 8.09 28.27 4.63
C GLU A 152 9.62 28.19 4.63
N GLU A 153 10.19 27.93 3.47
CA GLU A 153 11.63 27.91 3.24
C GLU A 153 11.97 28.88 2.12
N ASN A 154 12.94 29.75 2.32
CA ASN A 154 13.38 30.64 1.26
C ASN A 154 14.32 29.90 0.31
N GLY A 155 13.95 29.86 -0.96
CA GLY A 155 14.74 29.25 -2.01
C GLY A 155 14.59 29.99 -3.33
N LYS A 156 15.08 29.35 -4.39
CA LYS A 156 14.98 29.84 -5.76
C LYS A 156 14.17 28.84 -6.58
N CYS A 157 13.24 29.33 -7.38
CA CYS A 157 12.48 28.51 -8.32
C CYS A 157 13.44 27.66 -9.15
N VAL A 158 13.19 26.35 -9.18
CA VAL A 158 14.03 25.35 -9.83
C VAL A 158 14.22 25.62 -11.33
N TYR A 159 13.32 26.39 -11.95
CA TYR A 159 13.36 26.75 -13.36
C TYR A 159 13.93 28.16 -13.63
N CYS A 160 13.29 29.21 -13.11
CA CYS A 160 13.64 30.60 -13.46
C CYS A 160 14.55 31.30 -12.44
N GLU A 161 14.96 30.60 -11.39
CA GLU A 161 15.83 31.09 -10.30
C GLU A 161 15.31 32.28 -9.49
N LYS A 162 14.10 32.79 -9.80
CA LYS A 162 13.43 33.82 -9.00
C LYS A 162 13.11 33.30 -7.58
N PRO A 163 12.98 34.18 -6.58
CA PRO A 163 12.64 33.79 -5.22
C PRO A 163 11.38 32.92 -5.14
N ALA A 164 11.42 31.91 -4.28
CA ALA A 164 10.31 31.00 -3.99
C ALA A 164 10.29 30.70 -2.48
N LYS A 165 9.09 30.54 -1.91
CA LYS A 165 8.90 30.33 -0.47
C LYS A 165 8.57 28.89 -0.09
N HIS A 166 8.24 28.07 -1.08
CA HIS A 166 7.71 26.72 -0.86
C HIS A 166 8.36 25.72 -1.79
N ARG A 167 8.60 24.52 -1.28
CA ARG A 167 8.89 23.35 -2.09
C ARG A 167 7.59 22.66 -2.48
N TRP A 168 7.36 22.58 -3.78
CA TRP A 168 6.23 21.89 -4.36
C TRP A 168 6.65 20.49 -4.80
N LEU A 169 5.71 19.56 -4.80
CA LEU A 169 5.91 18.24 -5.38
C LEU A 169 5.58 18.28 -6.87
N PHE A 170 6.52 17.83 -7.69
CA PHE A 170 6.38 17.63 -9.12
C PHE A 170 6.41 16.14 -9.45
N ALA A 171 5.64 15.73 -10.45
CA ALA A 171 5.74 14.40 -11.03
C ALA A 171 5.16 14.38 -12.45
N GLN A 172 5.50 13.36 -13.22
CA GLN A 172 4.75 13.00 -14.43
C GLN A 172 3.40 12.40 -14.00
N ALA A 173 2.30 12.88 -14.59
CA ALA A 173 1.00 12.29 -14.36
C ALA A 173 0.89 10.92 -15.07
N TYR A 174 -0.01 10.07 -14.55
CA TYR A 174 -0.43 8.82 -15.19
C TYR A 174 -1.03 9.05 -16.58
#